data_AF-A0A1C3X044-F1
#
_entry.id   AF-A0A1C3X044-F1
#
_cell.length_a   1.000
_cell.length_b   1.000
_cell.length_c   1.000
_cell.angle_alpha   90.00
_cell.angle_beta   90.00
_cell.angle_gamma   90.00
#
_symmetry.space_group_name_H-M   'P 1'
#
loop_
_entity.id
_entity.type
_entity.pdbx_description
1 polymer ?
#
loop_
_entity_poly.entity_id
_entity_poly.type
_entity_poly.pdbx_seq_one_letter_code
_entity_poly.pdbx_strand_id
1 'polypeptide(L)'
;MGNAATDKPAGHPAPHEKIKTIEELGEIARAAQADGLTVALCHGVFDLVHLGHVRHILAARNEADVVVVTITADRYVNKGPGRPIFPENMRAEMLAALGTVDWVGINQTSSAEPVLDTVRPDIYVKGSDYENPEDDVTGKIAVEREAVERHGGRIVFTRDVTFSSSSLLNRYFDIYDPPLRDYLQKVRDGGGAERLLKLIDKIQDMHVVLVGDTIIDEYQYVTALGKASKENIVATLLKNGEQFAGGVIAAANHVASFCKSVEIVTTLGGNDYPEEFIRAHVRPNVTLTPIRVQGRPTTRKLRYVEMGYLHKLFEVYTMDDTPLDEAARTEIDRVTTERVRGADVVIVTDFGHGMIASSTIDALIANSKFLAVNAQSNSGNHGYNLITKYPRADYICIDAPEARLAATDKFNEIASVIQDGLHRKIDCDNMIITHGSFGCYPFSSKTGVARVPAFTKTVVDTVGAGDAFLTITAPLVAAGGNIEDVAFIGNAAGAIKVGIVGHRNSVEKAPLVKFVTALLK
;
A
#
# COMPACT_ATOMS: atom_id res chain seq x y z
N MET A 1 -28.30 -35.85 57.88
CA MET A 1 -28.40 -35.50 56.44
C MET A 1 -27.07 -34.88 56.05
N GLY A 2 -26.18 -35.69 55.48
CA GLY A 2 -24.85 -35.25 55.04
C GLY A 2 -24.97 -34.56 53.68
N ASN A 3 -24.41 -33.36 53.59
CA ASN A 3 -24.36 -32.59 52.35
C ASN A 3 -23.19 -33.11 51.52
N ALA A 4 -23.48 -33.75 50.39
CA ALA A 4 -22.47 -34.20 49.45
C ALA A 4 -21.91 -32.98 48.72
N ALA A 5 -20.71 -32.55 49.08
CA ALA A 5 -19.90 -31.67 48.26
C ALA A 5 -19.51 -32.45 47.00
N THR A 6 -20.05 -32.02 45.86
CA THR A 6 -19.64 -32.51 44.54
C THR A 6 -18.26 -31.92 44.23
N ASP A 7 -17.23 -32.76 44.23
CA ASP A 7 -15.93 -32.45 43.63
C ASP A 7 -16.14 -32.07 42.16
N LYS A 8 -15.87 -30.81 41.80
CA LYS A 8 -15.65 -30.45 40.40
C LYS A 8 -14.29 -31.05 40.00
N PRO A 9 -14.18 -31.79 38.89
CA PRO A 9 -12.87 -32.26 38.41
C PRO A 9 -11.94 -31.07 38.21
N ALA A 10 -10.64 -31.25 38.47
CA ALA A 10 -9.61 -30.22 38.30
C ALA A 10 -9.81 -29.47 36.97
N GLY A 11 -10.19 -28.21 37.07
CA GLY A 11 -10.63 -27.42 35.92
C GLY A 11 -9.49 -27.26 34.93
N HIS A 12 -9.79 -27.34 33.62
CA HIS A 12 -8.85 -26.87 32.61
C HIS A 12 -8.43 -25.42 32.93
N PRO A 13 -7.15 -25.07 32.72
CA PRO A 13 -6.67 -23.71 32.98
C PRO A 13 -7.55 -22.71 32.24
N ALA A 14 -7.87 -21.61 32.90
CA ALA A 14 -8.69 -20.57 32.31
C ALA A 14 -7.99 -20.02 31.06
N PRO A 15 -8.71 -19.59 30.01
CA PRO A 15 -8.09 -19.16 28.75
C PRO A 15 -6.98 -18.12 28.92
N HIS A 16 -7.15 -17.15 29.82
CA HIS A 16 -6.15 -16.13 30.11
C HIS A 16 -4.84 -16.69 30.72
N GLU A 17 -4.89 -17.84 31.42
CA GLU A 17 -3.71 -18.47 32.02
C GLU A 17 -2.80 -19.12 30.97
N LYS A 18 -3.38 -19.50 29.82
CA LYS A 18 -2.67 -20.07 28.68
C LYS A 18 -1.99 -19.01 27.80
N ILE A 19 -2.35 -17.74 27.95
CA ILE A 19 -1.77 -16.66 27.17
C ILE A 19 -0.47 -16.22 27.84
N LYS A 20 0.63 -16.29 27.10
CA LYS A 20 2.01 -16.04 27.56
C LYS A 20 2.76 -15.13 26.61
N THR A 21 3.83 -14.49 27.09
CA THR A 21 4.78 -13.80 26.22
C THR A 21 5.57 -14.82 25.37
N ILE A 22 6.17 -14.37 24.27
CA ILE A 22 6.96 -15.27 23.40
C ILE A 22 8.16 -15.85 24.16
N GLU A 23 8.75 -15.06 25.06
CA GLU A 23 9.86 -15.47 25.92
C GLU A 23 9.43 -16.58 26.90
N GLU A 24 8.28 -16.40 27.58
CA GLU A 24 7.69 -17.41 28.46
C GLU A 24 7.35 -18.70 27.71
N LEU A 25 6.82 -18.60 26.48
CA LEU A 25 6.57 -19.77 25.63
C LEU A 25 7.86 -20.54 25.32
N GLY A 26 8.98 -19.84 25.12
CA GLY A 26 10.27 -20.49 24.95
C GLY A 26 10.75 -21.23 26.19
N GLU A 27 10.51 -20.69 27.38
CA GLU A 27 10.83 -21.37 28.64
C GLU A 27 9.98 -22.62 28.84
N ILE A 28 8.67 -22.51 28.58
CA ILE A 28 7.72 -23.61 28.65
C ILE A 28 8.08 -24.73 27.66
N ALA A 29 8.41 -24.37 26.42
CA ALA A 29 8.81 -25.34 25.40
C ALA A 29 10.08 -26.11 25.80
N ARG A 30 11.11 -25.39 26.28
CA ARG A 30 12.37 -26.01 26.75
C ARG A 30 12.16 -26.93 27.95
N ALA A 31 11.29 -26.54 28.89
CA ALA A 31 10.96 -27.38 30.04
C ALA A 31 10.26 -28.68 29.60
N ALA A 32 9.26 -28.57 28.71
CA ALA A 32 8.56 -29.74 28.15
C ALA A 32 9.53 -30.68 27.40
N GLN A 33 10.42 -30.13 26.58
CA GLN A 33 11.45 -30.89 25.86
C GLN A 33 12.44 -31.57 26.80
N ALA A 34 12.84 -30.91 27.89
CA ALA A 34 13.69 -31.50 28.93
C ALA A 34 13.00 -32.68 29.64
N ASP A 35 11.67 -32.64 29.77
CA ASP A 35 10.84 -33.72 30.30
C ASP A 35 10.55 -34.82 29.24
N GLY A 36 11.13 -34.71 28.05
CA GLY A 36 11.00 -35.67 26.95
C GLY A 36 9.70 -35.55 26.16
N LEU A 37 8.93 -34.46 26.36
CA LEU A 37 7.73 -34.16 25.60
C LEU A 37 8.06 -33.44 24.29
N THR A 38 7.27 -33.71 23.27
CA THR A 38 7.39 -33.07 21.96
C THR A 38 6.53 -31.80 21.89
N VAL A 39 7.06 -30.73 21.31
CA VAL A 39 6.39 -29.43 21.20
C VAL A 39 6.06 -29.10 19.74
N ALA A 40 4.77 -28.94 19.44
CA ALA A 40 4.30 -28.39 18.17
C ALA A 40 3.98 -26.90 18.27
N LEU A 41 4.32 -26.15 17.22
CA LEU A 41 3.94 -24.75 17.04
C LEU A 41 3.06 -24.58 15.79
N CYS A 42 1.92 -23.92 15.96
CA CYS A 42 1.14 -23.35 14.86
C CYS A 42 1.29 -21.82 14.87
N HIS A 43 1.54 -21.20 13.71
CA HIS A 43 1.63 -19.73 13.60
C HIS A 43 0.71 -19.18 12.49
N GLY A 44 0.05 -18.04 12.74
CA GLY A 44 -0.78 -17.40 11.74
C GLY A 44 -1.55 -16.17 12.22
N VAL A 45 -2.49 -15.71 11.41
CA VAL A 45 -3.36 -14.56 11.78
C VAL A 45 -4.57 -15.04 12.58
N PHE A 46 -5.17 -16.18 12.24
CA PHE A 46 -6.37 -16.72 12.92
C PHE A 46 -7.50 -15.68 13.10
N ASP A 47 -7.80 -14.92 12.03
CA ASP A 47 -8.71 -13.79 12.10
C ASP A 47 -10.11 -14.20 12.58
N LEU A 48 -10.80 -15.03 11.80
CA LEU A 48 -12.00 -15.75 12.25
C LEU A 48 -11.61 -17.20 12.54
N VAL A 49 -11.73 -17.62 13.79
CA VAL A 49 -11.54 -19.03 14.18
C VAL A 49 -12.72 -19.85 13.63
N HIS A 50 -12.43 -20.90 12.87
CA HIS A 50 -13.41 -21.77 12.22
C HIS A 50 -12.91 -23.21 12.22
N LEU A 51 -13.75 -24.15 11.75
CA LEU A 51 -13.44 -25.59 11.80
C LEU A 51 -12.12 -25.97 11.12
N GLY A 52 -11.74 -25.30 10.02
CA GLY A 52 -10.42 -25.47 9.41
C GLY A 52 -9.24 -25.24 10.38
N HIS A 53 -9.27 -24.18 11.19
CA HIS A 53 -8.25 -23.96 12.22
C HIS A 53 -8.29 -25.02 13.32
N VAL A 54 -9.49 -25.43 13.75
CA VAL A 54 -9.64 -26.48 14.76
C VAL A 54 -9.04 -27.80 14.26
N ARG A 55 -9.29 -28.19 13.01
CA ARG A 55 -8.69 -29.39 12.40
C ARG A 55 -7.18 -29.28 12.23
N HIS A 56 -6.69 -28.11 11.83
CA HIS A 56 -5.25 -27.84 11.72
C HIS A 56 -4.54 -27.99 13.07
N ILE A 57 -5.11 -27.43 14.14
CA ILE A 57 -4.57 -27.54 15.51
C ILE A 57 -4.71 -28.98 16.04
N LEU A 58 -5.80 -29.68 15.73
CA LEU A 58 -5.96 -31.11 16.07
C LEU A 58 -4.90 -31.97 15.41
N ALA A 59 -4.54 -31.68 14.15
CA ALA A 59 -3.45 -32.38 13.48
C ALA A 59 -2.11 -32.11 14.18
N ALA A 60 -1.86 -30.88 14.64
CA ALA A 60 -0.67 -30.56 15.43
C ALA A 60 -0.61 -31.36 16.75
N ARG A 61 -1.75 -31.50 17.44
CA ARG A 61 -1.87 -32.30 18.67
C ARG A 61 -1.61 -33.79 18.44
N ASN A 62 -1.84 -34.32 17.24
CA ASN A 62 -1.52 -35.71 16.92
C ASN A 62 -0.02 -35.95 16.69
N GLU A 63 0.73 -34.88 16.41
CA GLU A 63 2.18 -34.94 16.15
C GLU A 63 3.01 -34.61 17.40
N ALA A 64 2.42 -33.94 18.40
CA ALA A 64 3.13 -33.47 19.58
C ALA A 64 2.32 -33.51 20.88
N ASP A 65 3.02 -33.67 21.99
CA ASP A 65 2.45 -33.70 23.34
C ASP A 65 1.95 -32.32 23.77
N VAL A 66 2.70 -31.25 23.42
CA VAL A 66 2.39 -29.86 23.76
C VAL A 66 2.14 -29.06 22.49
N VAL A 67 1.01 -28.34 22.43
CA VAL A 67 0.62 -27.50 21.30
C VAL A 67 0.63 -26.03 21.70
N VAL A 68 1.56 -25.31 21.10
CA VAL A 68 1.69 -23.85 21.19
C VAL A 68 1.09 -23.22 19.94
N VAL A 69 0.26 -22.19 20.10
CA VAL A 69 -0.26 -21.40 18.98
C VAL A 69 0.18 -19.96 19.12
N THR A 70 0.76 -19.38 18.08
CA THR A 70 1.12 -17.95 18.09
C THR A 70 0.41 -17.20 17.00
N ILE A 71 0.01 -15.97 17.31
CA ILE A 71 -0.73 -15.11 16.38
C ILE A 71 0.06 -13.86 16.02
N THR A 72 -0.05 -13.41 14.77
CA THR A 72 0.52 -12.12 14.36
C THR A 72 -0.27 -10.97 14.99
N ALA A 73 0.44 -9.99 15.56
CA ALA A 73 -0.16 -8.75 16.09
C ALA A 73 -0.82 -7.92 14.98
N ASP A 74 -1.89 -7.17 15.32
CA ASP A 74 -2.79 -6.52 14.36
C ASP A 74 -2.04 -5.63 13.36
N ARG A 75 -1.08 -4.84 13.85
CA ARG A 75 -0.28 -3.89 13.05
C ARG A 75 0.61 -4.55 11.97
N TYR A 76 0.86 -5.85 12.04
CA TYR A 76 1.69 -6.58 11.07
C TYR A 76 0.87 -7.49 10.15
N VAL A 77 -0.45 -7.53 10.30
CA VAL A 77 -1.34 -8.32 9.45
C VAL A 77 -1.55 -7.61 8.12
N ASN A 78 -1.22 -8.30 7.02
CA ASN A 78 -1.46 -7.80 5.66
C ASN A 78 -2.41 -8.74 4.91
N LYS A 79 -3.69 -8.73 5.29
CA LYS A 79 -4.76 -9.57 4.72
C LYS A 79 -5.83 -8.77 3.96
N GLY A 80 -5.58 -7.49 3.69
CA GLY A 80 -6.50 -6.56 3.02
C GLY A 80 -7.08 -5.50 3.97
N PRO A 81 -7.90 -4.55 3.44
CA PRO A 81 -8.45 -3.43 4.20
C PRO A 81 -9.32 -3.88 5.35
N GLY A 82 -9.18 -3.22 6.50
CA GLY A 82 -10.00 -3.51 7.68
C GLY A 82 -9.78 -4.91 8.25
N ARG A 83 -8.63 -5.54 7.96
CA ARG A 83 -8.23 -6.85 8.50
C ARG A 83 -7.04 -6.70 9.45
N PRO A 84 -6.97 -7.46 10.56
CA PRO A 84 -7.95 -8.46 10.99
C PRO A 84 -9.26 -7.82 11.48
N ILE A 85 -10.36 -8.56 11.40
CA ILE A 85 -11.67 -8.13 11.91
C ILE A 85 -11.68 -8.21 13.44
N PHE A 86 -11.09 -9.28 13.98
CA PHE A 86 -11.01 -9.50 15.42
C PHE A 86 -9.65 -9.02 15.95
N PRO A 87 -9.63 -8.13 16.96
CA PRO A 87 -8.39 -7.67 17.59
C PRO A 87 -7.55 -8.82 18.16
N GLU A 88 -6.23 -8.61 18.23
CA GLU A 88 -5.27 -9.63 18.65
C GLU A 88 -5.58 -10.30 20.00
N ASN A 89 -6.03 -9.53 20.99
CA ASN A 89 -6.40 -10.06 22.29
C ASN A 89 -7.61 -11.01 22.22
N MET A 90 -8.63 -10.67 21.43
CA MET A 90 -9.80 -11.53 21.21
C MET A 90 -9.40 -12.82 20.48
N ARG A 91 -8.54 -12.71 19.46
CA ARG A 91 -8.03 -13.88 18.73
C ARG A 91 -7.23 -14.82 19.63
N ALA A 92 -6.37 -14.26 20.50
CA ALA A 92 -5.61 -15.05 21.46
C ALA A 92 -6.53 -15.78 22.45
N GLU A 93 -7.55 -15.09 22.97
CA GLU A 93 -8.53 -15.67 23.90
C GLU A 93 -9.36 -16.79 23.26
N MET A 94 -9.82 -16.59 22.01
CA MET A 94 -10.53 -17.62 21.25
C MET A 94 -9.70 -18.89 21.07
N LEU A 95 -8.40 -18.75 20.76
CA LEU A 95 -7.50 -19.88 20.61
C LEU A 95 -7.20 -20.57 21.94
N ALA A 96 -6.99 -19.79 23.01
CA ALA A 96 -6.73 -20.32 24.35
C ALA A 96 -7.93 -21.11 24.92
N ALA A 97 -9.15 -20.74 24.52
CA ALA A 97 -10.37 -21.47 24.88
C ALA A 97 -10.45 -22.87 24.23
N LEU A 98 -9.67 -23.16 23.19
CA LEU A 98 -9.63 -24.49 22.59
C LEU A 98 -8.93 -25.47 23.52
N GLY A 99 -9.60 -26.59 23.85
CA GLY A 99 -9.05 -27.62 24.73
C GLY A 99 -7.80 -28.32 24.18
N THR A 100 -7.56 -28.23 22.87
CA THR A 100 -6.39 -28.80 22.19
C THR A 100 -5.16 -27.88 22.20
N VAL A 101 -5.31 -26.61 22.59
CA VAL A 101 -4.23 -25.64 22.68
C VAL A 101 -3.78 -25.53 24.12
N ASP A 102 -2.50 -25.75 24.38
CA ASP A 102 -1.96 -25.64 25.73
C ASP A 102 -1.52 -24.20 26.02
N TRP A 103 -0.89 -23.54 25.04
CA TRP A 103 -0.35 -22.18 25.21
C TRP A 103 -0.56 -21.29 23.99
N VAL A 104 -0.78 -20.00 24.22
CA VAL A 104 -0.98 -18.99 23.18
C VAL A 104 -0.05 -17.80 23.37
N GLY A 105 0.50 -17.25 22.29
CA GLY A 105 1.30 -16.02 22.33
C GLY A 105 1.02 -15.06 21.19
N ILE A 106 1.26 -13.76 21.42
CA ILE A 106 1.11 -12.72 20.40
C ILE A 106 2.51 -12.33 19.88
N ASN A 107 2.75 -12.59 18.60
CA ASN A 107 3.97 -12.22 17.90
C ASN A 107 3.94 -10.73 17.52
N GLN A 108 4.83 -9.96 18.14
CA GLN A 108 4.99 -8.52 17.92
C GLN A 108 5.97 -8.19 16.78
N THR A 109 6.11 -9.09 15.81
CA THR A 109 6.95 -8.92 14.62
C THR A 109 6.20 -9.32 13.33
N SER A 110 6.74 -8.95 12.16
CA SER A 110 6.14 -9.20 10.85
C SER A 110 6.53 -10.54 10.20
N SER A 111 7.40 -11.32 10.84
CA SER A 111 7.78 -12.67 10.42
C SER A 111 7.65 -13.67 11.57
N ALA A 112 7.59 -14.95 11.25
CA ALA A 112 7.51 -16.01 12.26
C ALA A 112 8.89 -16.35 12.85
N GLU A 113 9.99 -15.98 12.19
CA GLU A 113 11.37 -16.36 12.56
C GLU A 113 11.71 -16.04 14.03
N PRO A 114 11.42 -14.84 14.57
CA PRO A 114 11.75 -14.55 15.98
C PRO A 114 11.01 -15.45 16.98
N VAL A 115 9.81 -15.90 16.61
CA VAL A 115 9.05 -16.87 17.42
C VAL A 115 9.69 -18.25 17.32
N LEU A 116 10.07 -18.67 16.11
CA LEU A 116 10.72 -19.96 15.87
C LEU A 116 12.05 -20.06 16.61
N ASP A 117 12.85 -19.00 16.61
CA ASP A 117 14.14 -18.94 17.30
C ASP A 117 14.03 -18.95 18.83
N THR A 118 12.94 -18.41 19.36
CA THR A 118 12.66 -18.33 20.80
C THR A 118 12.02 -19.61 21.33
N VAL A 119 10.97 -20.10 20.65
CA VAL A 119 10.18 -21.27 21.05
C VAL A 119 10.91 -22.57 20.74
N ARG A 120 11.64 -22.63 19.62
CA ARG A 120 12.39 -23.82 19.16
C ARG A 120 11.56 -25.11 19.18
N PRO A 121 10.40 -25.12 18.49
CA PRO A 121 9.52 -26.28 18.50
C PRO A 121 10.17 -27.47 17.80
N ASP A 122 9.89 -28.69 18.28
CA ASP A 122 10.26 -29.92 17.58
C ASP A 122 9.52 -30.03 16.24
N ILE A 123 8.29 -29.48 16.19
CA ILE A 123 7.40 -29.57 15.04
C ILE A 123 6.78 -28.21 14.75
N TYR A 124 6.98 -27.67 13.54
CA TYR A 124 6.28 -26.49 13.08
C TYR A 124 5.21 -26.87 12.05
N VAL A 125 3.95 -26.62 12.39
CA VAL A 125 2.80 -27.12 11.64
C VAL A 125 2.26 -26.01 10.73
N LYS A 126 2.11 -26.32 9.44
CA LYS A 126 1.61 -25.40 8.40
C LYS A 126 0.44 -26.01 7.63
N GLY A 127 -0.43 -25.15 7.10
CA GLY A 127 -1.50 -25.58 6.19
C GLY A 127 -0.94 -26.04 4.84
N SER A 128 -1.67 -26.92 4.14
CA SER A 128 -1.35 -27.38 2.78
C SER A 128 -1.24 -26.26 1.75
N ASP A 129 -1.86 -25.09 2.01
CA ASP A 129 -1.73 -23.87 1.19
C ASP A 129 -0.26 -23.40 1.00
N TYR A 130 0.68 -23.96 1.77
CA TYR A 130 2.11 -23.64 1.74
C TYR A 130 3.00 -24.84 1.34
N GLU A 131 2.42 -25.92 0.79
CA GLU A 131 3.17 -27.14 0.39
C GLU A 131 3.93 -26.92 -0.94
N ASN A 132 3.46 -26.02 -1.81
CA ASN A 132 4.10 -25.66 -3.08
C ASN A 132 4.95 -24.38 -2.98
N PRO A 133 6.27 -24.44 -3.25
CA PRO A 133 7.15 -23.27 -3.31
C PRO A 133 6.75 -22.25 -4.39
N GLU A 134 6.13 -22.71 -5.49
CA GLU A 134 5.70 -21.85 -6.60
C GLU A 134 4.48 -20.96 -6.26
N ASP A 135 3.70 -21.33 -5.24
CA ASP A 135 2.54 -20.57 -4.76
C ASP A 135 2.91 -19.58 -3.62
N ASP A 136 4.13 -19.67 -3.06
CA ASP A 136 4.64 -18.74 -2.06
C ASP A 136 5.35 -17.55 -2.70
N VAL A 137 4.55 -16.55 -3.10
CA VAL A 137 5.00 -15.25 -3.63
C VAL A 137 5.98 -14.51 -2.68
N THR A 138 6.15 -14.95 -1.43
CA THR A 138 7.00 -14.28 -0.43
C THR A 138 8.35 -14.93 -0.19
N GLY A 139 8.56 -16.18 -0.62
CA GLY A 139 9.77 -16.97 -0.32
C GLY A 139 10.01 -17.22 1.18
N LYS A 140 9.06 -16.90 2.05
CA LYS A 140 9.24 -16.94 3.52
C LYS A 140 9.23 -18.36 4.05
N ILE A 141 8.60 -19.32 3.36
CA ILE A 141 8.60 -20.74 3.79
C ILE A 141 10.01 -21.30 3.87
N ALA A 142 10.89 -20.95 2.91
CA ALA A 142 12.27 -21.43 2.92
C ALA A 142 13.01 -20.92 4.17
N VAL A 143 12.80 -19.66 4.53
CA VAL A 143 13.40 -19.03 5.71
C VAL A 143 12.83 -19.62 7.01
N GLU A 144 11.51 -19.81 7.09
CA GLU A 144 10.85 -20.44 8.23
C GLU A 144 11.31 -21.90 8.42
N ARG A 145 11.51 -22.64 7.31
CA ARG A 145 12.05 -24.01 7.33
C ARG A 145 13.47 -24.03 7.88
N GLU A 146 14.35 -23.17 7.37
CA GLU A 146 15.73 -23.09 7.83
C GLU A 146 15.80 -22.74 9.32
N ALA A 147 14.94 -21.82 9.79
CA ALA A 147 14.87 -21.46 11.21
C ALA A 147 14.49 -22.66 12.09
N VAL A 148 13.50 -23.47 11.68
CA VAL A 148 13.07 -24.67 12.43
C VAL A 148 14.16 -25.75 12.43
N GLU A 149 14.72 -26.06 11.25
CA GLU A 149 15.71 -27.12 11.08
C GLU A 149 17.03 -26.80 11.80
N ARG A 150 17.41 -25.51 11.90
CA ARG A 150 18.59 -25.05 12.65
C ARG A 150 18.51 -25.39 14.14
N HIS A 151 17.31 -25.47 14.70
CA HIS A 151 17.07 -25.87 16.10
C HIS A 151 16.73 -27.35 16.27
N GLY A 152 16.87 -28.15 15.20
CA GLY A 152 16.62 -29.60 15.22
C GLY A 152 15.15 -30.01 15.05
N GLY A 153 14.24 -29.05 14.81
CA GLY A 153 12.84 -29.32 14.54
C GLY A 153 12.57 -29.69 13.08
N ARG A 154 11.32 -30.05 12.77
CA ARG A 154 10.86 -30.33 11.40
C ARG A 154 9.53 -29.63 11.08
N ILE A 155 9.26 -29.40 9.80
CA ILE A 155 7.96 -28.90 9.32
C ILE A 155 7.01 -30.04 8.98
N VAL A 156 5.74 -29.90 9.37
CA VAL A 156 4.64 -30.81 8.98
C VAL A 156 3.50 -30.02 8.31
N PHE A 157 2.99 -30.53 7.19
CA PHE A 157 1.88 -29.93 6.45
C PHE A 157 0.57 -30.70 6.67
N THR A 158 -0.51 -29.98 7.00
CA THR A 158 -1.84 -30.58 7.19
C THR A 158 -2.63 -30.59 5.89
N ARG A 159 -3.22 -31.73 5.50
CA ARG A 159 -3.94 -31.94 4.22
C ARG A 159 -5.48 -31.84 4.29
N ASP A 160 -6.01 -31.32 5.39
CA ASP A 160 -7.46 -31.20 5.59
C ASP A 160 -8.05 -30.03 4.77
N VAL A 161 -9.37 -29.99 4.58
CA VAL A 161 -10.04 -28.93 3.80
C VAL A 161 -9.72 -27.56 4.41
N THR A 162 -8.96 -26.73 3.69
CA THR A 162 -8.61 -25.37 4.11
C THR A 162 -9.76 -24.42 3.79
N PHE A 163 -10.43 -23.95 4.84
CA PHE A 163 -11.21 -22.72 4.76
C PHE A 163 -10.28 -21.56 5.09
N SER A 164 -10.30 -20.50 4.28
CA SER A 164 -9.63 -19.25 4.66
C SER A 164 -10.61 -18.38 5.43
N SER A 165 -10.21 -17.84 6.59
CA SER A 165 -10.99 -16.82 7.31
C SER A 165 -11.39 -15.68 6.37
N SER A 166 -10.51 -15.27 5.45
CA SER A 166 -10.80 -14.24 4.45
C SER A 166 -11.96 -14.63 3.56
N SER A 167 -11.97 -15.83 2.98
CA SER A 167 -13.07 -16.30 2.12
C SER A 167 -14.39 -16.44 2.86
N LEU A 168 -14.39 -16.95 4.10
CA LEU A 168 -15.62 -17.06 4.90
C LEU A 168 -16.19 -15.68 5.23
N LEU A 169 -15.32 -14.76 5.64
CA LEU A 169 -15.66 -13.39 5.97
C LEU A 169 -16.18 -12.64 4.73
N ASN A 170 -15.50 -12.74 3.60
CA ASN A 170 -15.92 -12.10 2.35
C ASN A 170 -17.24 -12.66 1.80
N ARG A 171 -17.53 -13.95 2.06
CA ARG A 171 -18.68 -14.66 1.46
C ARG A 171 -19.93 -14.63 2.33
N TYR A 172 -19.79 -14.66 3.66
CA TYR A 172 -20.90 -14.88 4.58
C TYR A 172 -21.11 -13.77 5.61
N PHE A 173 -20.17 -12.83 5.74
CA PHE A 173 -20.32 -11.69 6.61
C PHE A 173 -20.36 -10.42 5.74
N ASP A 174 -21.34 -9.54 5.98
CA ASP A 174 -21.54 -8.27 5.26
C ASP A 174 -20.43 -7.24 5.56
N ILE A 175 -19.18 -7.59 5.24
CA ILE A 175 -17.99 -6.75 5.50
C ILE A 175 -17.91 -5.60 4.51
N TYR A 176 -18.38 -5.84 3.29
CA TYR A 176 -18.48 -4.84 2.24
C TYR A 176 -19.92 -4.37 2.13
N ASP A 177 -20.11 -3.08 1.86
CA ASP A 177 -21.43 -2.57 1.50
C ASP A 177 -21.95 -3.29 0.24
N PRO A 178 -23.28 -3.48 0.11
CA PRO A 178 -23.88 -4.24 -0.98
C PRO A 178 -23.36 -3.85 -2.38
N PRO A 179 -23.19 -2.55 -2.71
CA PRO A 179 -22.65 -2.14 -4.03
C PRO A 179 -21.23 -2.64 -4.29
N LEU A 180 -20.33 -2.56 -3.29
CA LEU A 180 -18.96 -3.05 -3.42
C LEU A 180 -18.95 -4.59 -3.54
N ARG A 181 -19.74 -5.30 -2.73
CA ARG A 181 -19.84 -6.76 -2.82
C ARG A 181 -20.30 -7.22 -4.20
N ASP A 182 -21.35 -6.61 -4.74
CA ASP A 182 -21.90 -6.97 -6.05
C ASP A 182 -20.89 -6.66 -7.16
N TYR A 183 -20.14 -5.56 -7.03
CA TYR A 183 -19.04 -5.24 -7.93
C TYR A 183 -17.92 -6.30 -7.88
N LEU A 184 -17.45 -6.67 -6.68
CA LEU A 184 -16.42 -7.69 -6.51
C LEU A 184 -16.87 -9.05 -7.05
N GLN A 185 -18.14 -9.41 -6.89
CA GLN A 185 -18.68 -10.65 -7.46
C GLN A 185 -18.60 -10.66 -8.99
N LYS A 186 -18.97 -9.55 -9.66
CA LYS A 186 -18.83 -9.42 -11.12
C LYS A 186 -17.37 -9.58 -11.58
N VAL A 187 -16.42 -9.02 -10.83
CA VAL A 187 -14.99 -9.17 -11.14
C VAL A 187 -14.54 -10.62 -10.96
N ARG A 188 -15.01 -11.33 -9.92
CA ARG A 188 -14.75 -12.76 -9.71
C ARG A 188 -15.27 -13.60 -10.88
N ASP A 189 -16.50 -13.35 -11.31
CA ASP A 189 -17.13 -14.08 -12.42
C ASP A 189 -16.40 -13.84 -13.75
N GLY A 190 -15.74 -12.68 -13.90
CA GLY A 190 -14.94 -12.28 -15.07
C GLY A 190 -13.48 -12.77 -15.10
N GLY A 191 -13.12 -13.81 -14.34
CA GLY A 191 -11.75 -14.35 -14.27
C GLY A 191 -10.95 -13.88 -13.04
N GLY A 192 -11.56 -13.05 -12.18
CA GLY A 192 -11.09 -12.78 -10.82
C GLY A 192 -9.65 -12.28 -10.72
N ALA A 193 -8.96 -12.76 -9.68
CA ALA A 193 -7.60 -12.34 -9.37
C ALA A 193 -6.61 -12.72 -10.48
N GLU A 194 -6.70 -13.92 -11.05
CA GLU A 194 -5.76 -14.44 -12.04
C GLU A 194 -5.62 -13.49 -13.25
N ARG A 195 -6.74 -12.98 -13.76
CA ARG A 195 -6.76 -12.01 -14.87
C ARG A 195 -6.00 -10.72 -14.52
N LEU A 196 -6.22 -10.18 -13.32
CA LEU A 196 -5.60 -8.94 -12.88
C LEU A 196 -4.10 -9.13 -12.59
N LEU A 197 -3.72 -10.25 -11.98
CA LEU A 197 -2.33 -10.59 -11.70
C LEU A 197 -1.51 -10.76 -12.98
N LYS A 198 -2.08 -11.43 -14.00
CA LYS A 198 -1.46 -11.51 -15.33
C LYS A 198 -1.19 -10.13 -15.94
N LEU A 199 -2.05 -9.15 -15.69
CA LEU A 199 -1.84 -7.78 -16.17
C LEU A 199 -0.68 -7.09 -15.43
N ILE A 200 -0.58 -7.29 -14.11
CA ILE A 200 0.55 -6.79 -13.29
C ILE A 200 1.87 -7.43 -13.72
N ASP A 201 1.88 -8.71 -14.09
CA ASP A 201 3.10 -9.39 -14.51
C ASP A 201 3.59 -8.96 -15.89
N LYS A 202 2.69 -8.53 -16.79
CA LYS A 202 3.03 -8.06 -18.14
C LYS A 202 3.94 -6.83 -18.17
N ILE A 203 3.95 -6.02 -17.12
CA ILE A 203 4.72 -4.76 -17.08
C ILE A 203 6.11 -4.93 -16.47
N GLN A 204 6.46 -6.14 -16.00
CA GLN A 204 7.69 -6.37 -15.24
C GLN A 204 8.97 -6.02 -16.00
N ASP A 205 8.99 -6.14 -17.32
CA ASP A 205 10.18 -5.90 -18.14
C ASP A 205 10.26 -4.46 -18.68
N MET A 206 9.26 -3.62 -18.40
CA MET A 206 9.18 -2.26 -18.97
C MET A 206 10.26 -1.32 -18.43
N HIS A 207 10.68 -0.40 -19.30
CA HIS A 207 11.46 0.76 -18.95
C HIS A 207 10.56 2.00 -18.81
N VAL A 208 10.50 2.57 -17.60
CA VAL A 208 9.61 3.69 -17.27
C VAL A 208 10.43 4.95 -16.97
N VAL A 209 10.08 6.08 -17.57
CA VAL A 209 10.72 7.38 -17.30
C VAL A 209 9.71 8.32 -16.68
N LEU A 210 10.01 8.84 -15.50
CA LEU A 210 9.21 9.86 -14.83
C LEU A 210 9.82 11.24 -15.08
N VAL A 211 8.96 12.22 -15.34
CA VAL A 211 9.34 13.62 -15.54
C VAL A 211 8.48 14.50 -14.64
N GLY A 212 9.09 15.30 -13.77
CA GLY A 212 8.33 16.16 -12.87
C GLY A 212 9.14 16.81 -11.76
N ASP A 213 8.47 17.66 -10.98
CA ASP A 213 9.10 18.43 -9.90
C ASP A 213 9.51 17.53 -8.72
N THR A 214 10.72 17.74 -8.20
CA THR A 214 11.12 17.19 -6.89
C THR A 214 10.55 18.10 -5.80
N ILE A 215 9.87 17.49 -4.83
CA ILE A 215 9.29 18.18 -3.68
C ILE A 215 9.89 17.56 -2.41
N ILE A 216 10.33 18.39 -1.47
CA ILE A 216 10.72 17.94 -0.13
C ILE A 216 9.51 18.07 0.79
N ASP A 217 8.96 16.96 1.23
CA ASP A 217 7.85 16.93 2.17
C ASP A 217 8.40 16.79 3.60
N GLU A 218 8.12 17.78 4.44
CA GLU A 218 8.52 17.79 5.83
C GLU A 218 7.32 17.71 6.76
N TYR A 219 7.48 16.94 7.82
CA TYR A 219 6.46 16.76 8.86
C TYR A 219 7.07 17.15 10.18
N GLN A 220 6.48 18.13 10.86
CA GLN A 220 6.87 18.54 12.21
C GLN A 220 5.72 18.16 13.14
N TYR A 221 5.98 17.19 14.01
CA TYR A 221 4.96 16.69 14.92
C TYR A 221 4.92 17.52 16.20
N VAL A 222 3.72 17.91 16.56
CA VAL A 222 3.47 18.80 17.68
C VAL A 222 2.39 18.25 18.60
N THR A 223 2.41 18.71 19.85
CA THR A 223 1.32 18.48 20.82
C THR A 223 0.68 19.82 21.16
N ALA A 224 -0.64 19.88 21.16
CA ALA A 224 -1.37 21.09 21.55
C ALA A 224 -1.18 21.39 23.05
N LEU A 225 -0.81 22.64 23.36
CA LEU A 225 -0.72 23.17 24.73
C LEU A 225 -2.00 23.90 25.16
N GLY A 226 -2.87 24.25 24.21
CA GLY A 226 -4.11 25.01 24.43
C GLY A 226 -4.11 26.36 23.71
N LYS A 227 -5.02 27.26 24.10
CA LYS A 227 -5.12 28.61 23.51
C LYS A 227 -3.97 29.49 23.99
N ALA A 228 -3.36 30.25 23.07
CA ALA A 228 -2.42 31.30 23.42
C ALA A 228 -3.10 32.38 24.30
N SER A 229 -2.35 32.93 25.25
CA SER A 229 -2.87 33.90 26.22
C SER A 229 -3.20 35.27 25.61
N LYS A 230 -2.47 35.68 24.56
CA LYS A 230 -2.60 37.00 23.92
C LYS A 230 -3.23 36.97 22.52
N GLU A 231 -3.47 35.78 21.97
CA GLU A 231 -3.95 35.61 20.59
C GLU A 231 -5.00 34.48 20.52
N ASN A 232 -5.77 34.43 19.44
CA ASN A 232 -6.74 33.36 19.19
C ASN A 232 -6.16 32.25 18.30
N ILE A 233 -5.04 31.69 18.75
CA ILE A 233 -4.35 30.57 18.10
C ILE A 233 -4.10 29.44 19.11
N VAL A 234 -3.93 28.22 18.60
CA VAL A 234 -3.49 27.09 19.39
C VAL A 234 -1.97 27.15 19.54
N ALA A 235 -1.48 27.22 20.78
CA ALA A 235 -0.07 27.07 21.08
C ALA A 235 0.31 25.58 21.05
N THR A 236 1.45 25.25 20.45
CA THR A 236 1.88 23.87 20.26
C THR A 236 3.34 23.68 20.65
N LEU A 237 3.67 22.52 21.22
CA LEU A 237 5.05 22.12 21.54
C LEU A 237 5.58 21.16 20.47
N LEU A 238 6.71 21.50 19.86
CA LEU A 238 7.42 20.63 18.91
C LEU A 238 7.95 19.37 19.62
N LYS A 239 7.79 18.22 18.98
CA LYS A 239 8.26 16.92 19.49
C LYS A 239 9.39 16.35 18.65
N ASN A 240 9.12 16.09 17.38
CA ASN A 240 10.10 15.57 16.42
C ASN A 240 9.71 15.98 15.00
N GLY A 241 10.56 15.65 14.04
CA GLY A 241 10.28 15.87 12.63
C GLY A 241 10.76 14.71 11.76
N GLU A 242 10.15 14.61 10.58
CA GLU A 242 10.52 13.67 9.51
C GLU A 242 10.59 14.44 8.18
N GLN A 243 11.45 13.97 7.29
CA GLN A 243 11.65 14.54 5.96
C GLN A 243 11.59 13.42 4.93
N PHE A 244 10.96 13.71 3.78
CA PHE A 244 10.83 12.76 2.69
C PHE A 244 11.12 13.45 1.35
N ALA A 245 11.74 12.71 0.43
CA ALA A 245 11.79 13.09 -0.98
C ALA A 245 10.46 12.71 -1.64
N GLY A 246 9.59 13.69 -1.80
CA GLY A 246 8.27 13.61 -2.44
C GLY A 246 8.28 14.03 -3.91
N GLY A 247 7.10 14.39 -4.40
CA GLY A 247 6.89 14.72 -5.82
C GLY A 247 7.24 13.54 -6.72
N VAL A 248 7.98 13.80 -7.80
CA VAL A 248 8.39 12.77 -8.77
C VAL A 248 9.21 11.63 -8.14
N ILE A 249 9.94 11.91 -7.05
CA ILE A 249 10.77 10.90 -6.36
C ILE A 249 9.90 9.84 -5.70
N ALA A 250 8.88 10.26 -4.94
CA ALA A 250 7.94 9.34 -4.32
C ALA A 250 7.11 8.59 -5.38
N ALA A 251 6.72 9.27 -6.45
CA ALA A 251 6.02 8.68 -7.58
C ALA A 251 6.83 7.53 -8.22
N ALA A 252 8.12 7.76 -8.49
CA ALA A 252 9.00 6.75 -9.07
C ALA A 252 9.16 5.51 -8.17
N ASN A 253 9.23 5.73 -6.86
CA ASN A 253 9.35 4.65 -5.88
C ASN A 253 8.12 3.73 -5.82
N HIS A 254 6.94 4.19 -6.27
CA HIS A 254 5.74 3.35 -6.39
C HIS A 254 5.87 2.35 -7.53
N VAL A 255 6.31 2.78 -8.71
CA VAL A 255 6.44 1.91 -9.89
C VAL A 255 7.71 1.06 -9.90
N ALA A 256 8.72 1.43 -9.09
CA ALA A 256 10.01 0.74 -9.00
C ALA A 256 9.93 -0.77 -8.76
N SER A 257 9.00 -1.24 -7.93
CA SER A 257 8.85 -2.68 -7.66
C SER A 257 8.05 -3.45 -8.72
N PHE A 258 7.47 -2.74 -9.68
CA PHE A 258 6.60 -3.30 -10.72
C PHE A 258 7.29 -3.43 -12.08
N CYS A 259 8.32 -2.63 -12.34
CA CYS A 259 9.00 -2.55 -13.62
C CYS A 259 10.51 -2.76 -13.45
N LYS A 260 11.17 -3.26 -14.49
CA LYS A 260 12.59 -3.62 -14.49
C LYS A 260 13.49 -2.44 -14.18
N SER A 261 13.20 -1.29 -14.79
CA SER A 261 14.02 -0.09 -14.65
C SER A 261 13.17 1.15 -14.68
N VAL A 262 13.54 2.12 -13.84
CA VAL A 262 12.86 3.39 -13.71
C VAL A 262 13.89 4.52 -13.79
N GLU A 263 13.61 5.57 -14.53
CA GLU A 263 14.42 6.80 -14.52
C GLU A 263 13.59 8.00 -14.09
N ILE A 264 14.26 8.98 -13.53
CA ILE A 264 13.67 10.26 -13.13
C ILE A 264 14.43 11.38 -13.82
N VAL A 265 13.71 12.25 -14.50
CA VAL A 265 14.17 13.57 -14.93
C VAL A 265 13.47 14.61 -14.05
N THR A 266 14.26 15.43 -13.36
CA THR A 266 13.72 16.43 -12.43
C THR A 266 14.65 17.64 -12.30
N THR A 267 14.16 18.71 -11.70
CA THR A 267 14.97 19.88 -11.36
C THR A 267 15.24 19.96 -9.87
N LEU A 268 16.47 20.32 -9.50
CA LEU A 268 16.86 20.62 -8.11
C LEU A 268 17.35 22.06 -8.01
N GLY A 269 16.96 22.74 -6.94
CA GLY A 269 17.34 24.12 -6.66
C GLY A 269 18.02 24.27 -5.30
N GLY A 270 18.79 25.35 -5.15
CA GLY A 270 19.40 25.76 -3.90
C GLY A 270 20.45 24.78 -3.36
N ASN A 271 20.92 25.05 -2.14
CA ASN A 271 21.83 24.18 -1.38
C ASN A 271 21.21 23.68 -0.06
N ASP A 272 19.92 23.96 0.17
CA ASP A 272 19.26 23.67 1.45
C ASP A 272 19.07 22.16 1.69
N TYR A 273 19.01 21.37 0.61
CA TYR A 273 18.99 19.91 0.67
C TYR A 273 20.11 19.33 -0.20
N PRO A 274 21.03 18.54 0.37
CA PRO A 274 22.06 17.87 -0.41
C PRO A 274 21.42 16.89 -1.38
N GLU A 275 21.96 16.77 -2.58
CA GLU A 275 21.48 15.81 -3.59
C GLU A 275 21.59 14.38 -3.08
N GLU A 276 22.57 14.13 -2.22
CA GLU A 276 22.79 12.89 -1.48
C GLU A 276 21.57 12.49 -0.64
N PHE A 277 20.84 13.45 -0.05
CA PHE A 277 19.59 13.16 0.66
C PHE A 277 18.56 12.56 -0.32
N ILE A 278 18.38 13.16 -1.49
CA ILE A 278 17.40 12.70 -2.48
C ILE A 278 17.82 11.33 -3.04
N ARG A 279 19.12 11.16 -3.34
CA ARG A 279 19.67 9.89 -3.81
C ARG A 279 19.55 8.76 -2.78
N ALA A 280 19.57 9.06 -1.49
CA ALA A 280 19.32 8.07 -0.44
C ALA A 280 17.85 7.61 -0.38
N HIS A 281 16.92 8.37 -0.96
CA HIS A 281 15.48 8.08 -0.94
C HIS A 281 14.97 7.43 -2.24
N VAL A 282 15.81 7.24 -3.26
CA VAL A 282 15.42 6.50 -4.48
C VAL A 282 15.69 5.00 -4.31
N ARG A 283 14.83 4.16 -4.90
CA ARG A 283 15.03 2.70 -4.90
C ARG A 283 16.26 2.30 -5.74
N PRO A 284 16.87 1.11 -5.49
CA PRO A 284 18.10 0.69 -6.17
C PRO A 284 18.02 0.59 -7.70
N ASN A 285 16.83 0.32 -8.26
CA ASN A 285 16.60 0.25 -9.71
C ASN A 285 16.08 1.56 -10.33
N VAL A 286 16.14 2.66 -9.57
CA VAL A 286 15.71 3.99 -10.01
C VAL A 286 16.93 4.86 -10.28
N THR A 287 17.08 5.34 -11.52
CA THR A 287 18.16 6.25 -11.91
C THR A 287 17.68 7.69 -11.85
N LEU A 288 18.36 8.52 -11.05
CA LEU A 288 18.04 9.95 -10.91
C LEU A 288 18.93 10.82 -11.81
N THR A 289 18.29 11.58 -12.69
CA THR A 289 18.90 12.62 -13.56
C THR A 289 18.41 14.01 -13.12
N PRO A 290 19.10 14.66 -12.17
CA PRO A 290 18.73 15.99 -11.70
C PRO A 290 19.35 17.09 -12.57
N ILE A 291 18.56 18.13 -12.85
CA ILE A 291 18.99 19.34 -13.55
C ILE A 291 19.03 20.47 -12.53
N ARG A 292 20.21 21.08 -12.32
CA ARG A 292 20.36 22.14 -11.31
C ARG A 292 19.89 23.49 -11.86
N VAL A 293 18.94 24.09 -11.16
CA VAL A 293 18.43 25.43 -11.47
C VAL A 293 18.97 26.41 -10.43
N GLN A 294 19.79 27.36 -10.90
CA GLN A 294 20.42 28.36 -10.04
C GLN A 294 19.41 29.41 -9.55
N GLY A 295 19.60 29.91 -8.33
CA GLY A 295 18.80 31.00 -7.77
C GLY A 295 17.39 30.62 -7.31
N ARG A 296 16.99 29.35 -7.39
CA ARG A 296 15.67 28.87 -6.96
C ARG A 296 15.83 27.80 -5.87
N PRO A 297 14.97 27.73 -4.85
CA PRO A 297 14.99 26.62 -3.90
C PRO A 297 14.38 25.35 -4.51
N THR A 298 14.83 24.18 -4.07
CA THR A 298 14.03 22.96 -4.26
C THR A 298 12.70 23.13 -3.52
N THR A 299 11.58 22.83 -4.17
CA THR A 299 10.26 23.06 -3.58
C THR A 299 10.12 22.26 -2.30
N ARG A 300 9.71 22.92 -1.22
CA ARG A 300 9.49 22.31 0.09
C ARG A 300 8.09 22.58 0.58
N LYS A 301 7.45 21.53 1.11
CA LYS A 301 6.14 21.57 1.75
C LYS A 301 6.26 21.07 3.19
N LEU A 302 6.31 22.02 4.12
CA LEU A 302 6.44 21.77 5.55
C LEU A 302 5.07 21.72 6.20
N ARG A 303 4.73 20.63 6.90
CA ARG A 303 3.43 20.40 7.55
C ARG A 303 3.58 20.23 9.04
N TYR A 304 2.77 20.97 9.80
CA TYR A 304 2.67 20.78 11.25
C TYR A 304 1.53 19.82 11.57
N VAL A 305 1.82 18.73 12.28
CA VAL A 305 0.88 17.63 12.52
C VAL A 305 0.71 17.38 14.01
N GLU A 306 -0.53 17.37 14.48
CA GLU A 306 -0.88 17.01 15.86
C GLU A 306 -0.80 15.49 16.05
N MET A 307 -0.04 15.01 17.04
CA MET A 307 0.27 13.58 17.19
C MET A 307 -0.88 12.69 17.68
N GLY A 308 -1.82 13.23 18.45
CA GLY A 308 -2.91 12.45 19.04
C GLY A 308 -3.84 11.85 18.00
N TYR A 309 -4.21 12.64 16.99
CA TYR A 309 -5.11 12.20 15.90
C TYR A 309 -4.49 12.30 14.49
N LEU A 310 -3.21 12.66 14.38
CA LEU A 310 -2.51 12.90 13.11
C LEU A 310 -3.16 13.98 12.24
N HIS A 311 -3.77 14.99 12.86
CA HIS A 311 -4.40 16.10 12.15
C HIS A 311 -3.35 17.12 11.69
N LYS A 312 -3.36 17.47 10.40
CA LYS A 312 -2.54 18.56 9.84
C LYS A 312 -3.14 19.90 10.28
N LEU A 313 -2.34 20.72 10.95
CA LEU A 313 -2.77 22.03 11.46
C LEU A 313 -2.67 23.10 10.36
N PHE A 314 -1.50 23.19 9.73
CA PHE A 314 -1.22 24.09 8.61
C PHE A 314 0.04 23.61 7.88
N GLU A 315 0.28 24.16 6.70
CA GLU A 315 1.48 23.91 5.91
C GLU A 315 2.13 25.22 5.42
N VAL A 316 3.44 25.16 5.19
CA VAL A 316 4.28 26.28 4.75
C VAL A 316 5.04 25.86 3.51
N TYR A 317 4.94 26.66 2.46
CA TYR A 317 5.66 26.43 1.20
C TYR A 317 6.96 27.23 1.20
N THR A 318 8.03 26.60 0.72
CA THR A 318 9.23 27.30 0.26
C THR A 318 9.43 26.88 -1.19
N MET A 319 9.08 27.77 -2.11
CA MET A 319 9.06 27.50 -3.54
C MET A 319 9.24 28.80 -4.32
N ASP A 320 9.58 28.66 -5.59
CA ASP A 320 9.53 29.71 -6.60
C ASP A 320 8.94 29.07 -7.86
N ASP A 321 7.76 29.50 -8.28
CA ASP A 321 7.00 29.00 -9.42
C ASP A 321 6.98 29.97 -10.61
N THR A 322 7.79 31.03 -10.55
CA THR A 322 7.99 31.90 -11.71
C THR A 322 8.51 31.13 -12.94
N PRO A 323 8.29 31.61 -14.16
CA PRO A 323 8.83 30.94 -15.35
C PRO A 323 10.36 30.84 -15.31
N LEU A 324 10.90 29.66 -15.60
CA LEU A 324 12.35 29.45 -15.74
C LEU A 324 12.96 30.32 -16.85
N ASP A 325 14.26 30.62 -16.77
CA ASP A 325 14.96 31.28 -17.87
C ASP A 325 15.14 30.37 -19.08
N GLU A 326 15.52 30.96 -20.22
CA GLU A 326 15.64 30.23 -21.49
C GLU A 326 16.74 29.15 -21.46
N ALA A 327 17.83 29.39 -20.73
CA ALA A 327 18.93 28.43 -20.65
C ALA A 327 18.51 27.19 -19.86
N ALA A 328 17.84 27.37 -18.72
CA ALA A 328 17.30 26.29 -17.91
C ALA A 328 16.22 25.50 -18.68
N ARG A 329 15.29 26.19 -19.37
CA ARG A 329 14.28 25.54 -20.21
C ARG A 329 14.90 24.70 -21.32
N THR A 330 15.87 25.26 -22.05
CA THR A 330 16.55 24.55 -23.14
C THR A 330 17.24 23.28 -22.63
N GLU A 331 17.89 23.35 -21.48
CA GLU A 331 18.55 22.18 -20.90
C GLU A 331 17.55 21.12 -20.42
N ILE A 332 16.44 21.54 -19.80
CA ILE A 332 15.33 20.64 -19.42
C ILE A 332 14.77 19.93 -20.64
N ASP A 333 14.50 20.65 -21.71
CA ASP A 333 13.93 20.07 -22.94
C ASP A 333 14.93 19.10 -23.60
N ARG A 334 16.22 19.46 -23.64
CA ARG A 334 17.29 18.62 -24.17
C ARG A 334 17.41 17.30 -23.40
N VAL A 335 17.54 17.37 -22.07
CA VAL A 335 17.68 16.18 -21.21
C VAL A 335 16.40 15.35 -21.22
N THR A 336 15.22 15.98 -21.15
CA THR A 336 13.93 15.28 -21.23
C THR A 336 13.85 14.51 -22.54
N THR A 337 14.13 15.15 -23.68
CA THR A 337 14.13 14.50 -25.01
C THR A 337 15.11 13.33 -25.09
N GLU A 338 16.31 13.48 -24.54
CA GLU A 338 17.33 12.42 -24.51
C GLU A 338 16.84 11.20 -23.73
N ARG A 339 16.24 11.42 -22.56
CA ARG A 339 15.88 10.35 -21.60
C ARG A 339 14.59 9.64 -21.93
N VAL A 340 13.59 10.35 -22.47
CA VAL A 340 12.30 9.72 -22.81
C VAL A 340 12.38 8.86 -24.07
N ARG A 341 13.39 9.06 -24.92
CA ARG A 341 13.61 8.24 -26.12
C ARG A 341 13.98 6.81 -25.74
N GLY A 342 13.15 5.87 -26.18
CA GLY A 342 13.35 4.44 -25.89
C GLY A 342 12.67 3.96 -24.61
N ALA A 343 12.03 4.86 -23.85
CA ALA A 343 11.12 4.47 -22.79
C ALA A 343 9.89 3.74 -23.35
N ASP A 344 9.46 2.69 -22.65
CA ASP A 344 8.17 2.06 -22.94
C ASP A 344 7.02 2.96 -22.50
N VAL A 345 7.20 3.66 -21.38
CA VAL A 345 6.21 4.51 -20.74
C VAL A 345 6.89 5.75 -20.19
N VAL A 346 6.35 6.92 -20.53
CA VAL A 346 6.74 8.20 -19.94
C VAL A 346 5.60 8.67 -19.06
N ILE A 347 5.89 8.96 -17.80
CA ILE A 347 4.90 9.39 -16.80
C ILE A 347 5.25 10.79 -16.34
N VAL A 348 4.36 11.74 -16.54
CA VAL A 348 4.55 13.12 -16.13
C VAL A 348 3.75 13.39 -14.86
N THR A 349 4.46 13.76 -13.79
CA THR A 349 3.88 14.22 -12.53
C THR A 349 4.10 15.72 -12.43
N ASP A 350 3.14 16.48 -12.93
CA ASP A 350 3.24 17.93 -13.10
C ASP A 350 2.55 18.64 -11.94
N PHE A 351 3.34 19.10 -10.99
CA PHE A 351 2.84 19.79 -9.80
C PHE A 351 2.64 21.30 -10.02
N GLY A 352 3.01 21.81 -11.20
CA GLY A 352 2.91 23.22 -11.54
C GLY A 352 3.89 24.10 -10.76
N HIS A 353 5.11 23.61 -10.48
CA HIS A 353 6.15 24.36 -9.76
C HIS A 353 7.26 24.91 -10.68
N GLY A 354 7.00 24.92 -11.99
CA GLY A 354 7.80 25.68 -12.97
C GLY A 354 8.75 24.85 -13.84
N MET A 355 8.93 23.54 -13.58
CA MET A 355 9.76 22.68 -14.44
C MET A 355 9.13 22.46 -15.82
N ILE A 356 7.84 22.13 -15.89
CA ILE A 356 7.18 21.72 -17.13
C ILE A 356 6.64 22.94 -17.89
N ALA A 357 7.42 23.42 -18.86
CA ALA A 357 7.03 24.49 -19.77
C ALA A 357 6.29 23.94 -21.02
N SER A 358 5.67 24.83 -21.81
CA SER A 358 5.01 24.44 -23.07
C SER A 358 5.96 23.72 -24.03
N SER A 359 7.22 24.17 -24.13
CA SER A 359 8.25 23.51 -24.96
C SER A 359 8.61 22.11 -24.46
N THR A 360 8.59 21.91 -23.14
CA THR A 360 8.78 20.59 -22.51
C THR A 360 7.60 19.67 -22.83
N ILE A 361 6.37 20.17 -22.80
CA ILE A 361 5.17 19.43 -23.21
C ILE A 361 5.29 19.01 -24.68
N ASP A 362 5.71 19.90 -25.56
CA ASP A 362 5.92 19.59 -26.98
C ASP A 362 6.99 18.50 -27.16
N ALA A 363 8.10 18.58 -26.42
CA ALA A 363 9.15 17.58 -26.43
C ALA A 363 8.66 16.20 -25.94
N LEU A 364 7.87 16.17 -24.85
CA LEU A 364 7.26 14.95 -24.31
C LEU A 364 6.32 14.31 -25.33
N ILE A 365 5.42 15.10 -25.94
CA ILE A 365 4.46 14.61 -26.94
C ILE A 365 5.18 14.04 -28.17
N ALA A 366 6.25 14.69 -28.63
CA ALA A 366 6.96 14.32 -29.84
C ALA A 366 7.86 13.08 -29.68
N ASN A 367 8.36 12.80 -28.48
CA ASN A 367 9.38 11.77 -28.26
C ASN A 367 8.93 10.58 -27.40
N SER A 368 7.76 10.66 -26.75
CA SER A 368 7.24 9.56 -25.93
C SER A 368 6.52 8.51 -26.78
N LYS A 369 6.88 7.23 -26.59
CA LYS A 369 6.14 6.09 -27.18
C LYS A 369 4.74 5.95 -26.57
N PHE A 370 4.64 6.20 -25.27
CA PHE A 370 3.40 6.26 -24.51
C PHE A 370 3.54 7.35 -23.44
N LEU A 371 2.65 8.33 -23.43
CA LEU A 371 2.65 9.47 -22.53
C LEU A 371 1.47 9.41 -21.55
N ALA A 372 1.78 9.20 -20.28
CA ALA A 372 0.83 9.29 -19.18
C ALA A 372 1.02 10.61 -18.42
N VAL A 373 -0.06 11.32 -18.09
CA VAL A 373 0.02 12.65 -17.48
C VAL A 373 -0.91 12.77 -16.28
N ASN A 374 -0.38 13.35 -15.20
CA ASN A 374 -1.15 13.97 -14.14
C ASN A 374 -0.68 15.42 -13.99
N ALA A 375 -1.59 16.37 -14.24
CA ALA A 375 -1.36 17.79 -14.02
C ALA A 375 -2.17 18.25 -12.80
N GLN A 376 -1.45 18.39 -11.69
CA GLN A 376 -2.05 18.56 -10.38
C GLN A 376 -2.42 20.01 -10.10
N SER A 377 -3.65 20.24 -9.64
CA SER A 377 -4.05 21.50 -9.02
C SER A 377 -3.77 21.44 -7.52
N ASN A 378 -3.12 22.47 -6.97
CA ASN A 378 -2.78 22.52 -5.56
C ASN A 378 -2.81 23.94 -5.00
N SER A 379 -2.63 24.06 -3.69
CA SER A 379 -2.66 25.35 -2.98
C SER A 379 -1.67 26.38 -3.52
N GLY A 380 -0.52 25.94 -4.04
CA GLY A 380 0.50 26.83 -4.60
C GLY A 380 0.04 27.47 -5.92
N ASN A 381 -0.56 26.65 -6.80
CA ASN A 381 -0.98 27.11 -8.13
C ASN A 381 -2.44 27.54 -8.22
N HIS A 382 -3.24 27.45 -7.15
CA HIS A 382 -4.64 27.90 -7.08
C HIS A 382 -5.56 27.37 -8.20
N GLY A 383 -5.25 26.20 -8.77
CA GLY A 383 -6.01 25.63 -9.88
C GLY A 383 -5.64 26.19 -11.26
N TYR A 384 -4.51 26.89 -11.40
CA TYR A 384 -3.98 27.35 -12.70
C TYR A 384 -3.11 26.30 -13.41
N ASN A 385 -2.77 25.19 -12.75
CA ASN A 385 -2.10 24.06 -13.38
C ASN A 385 -3.14 23.00 -13.79
N LEU A 386 -3.65 23.11 -15.01
CA LEU A 386 -4.73 22.28 -15.52
C LEU A 386 -4.23 21.29 -16.57
N ILE A 387 -4.81 20.10 -16.59
CA ILE A 387 -4.50 19.07 -17.59
C ILE A 387 -4.73 19.54 -19.04
N THR A 388 -5.59 20.52 -19.26
CA THR A 388 -5.87 21.10 -20.58
C THR A 388 -4.69 21.84 -21.21
N LYS A 389 -3.58 22.04 -20.48
CA LYS A 389 -2.33 22.53 -21.09
C LYS A 389 -1.63 21.45 -21.95
N TYR A 390 -2.00 20.19 -21.77
CA TYR A 390 -1.57 19.08 -22.62
C TYR A 390 -2.61 18.88 -23.73
N PRO A 391 -2.28 19.16 -25.01
CA PRO A 391 -3.24 18.98 -26.10
C PRO A 391 -3.51 17.50 -26.39
N ARG A 392 -2.55 16.61 -26.11
CA ARG A 392 -2.72 15.16 -26.18
C ARG A 392 -1.96 14.41 -25.08
N ALA A 393 -2.45 13.23 -24.73
CA ALA A 393 -1.78 12.23 -23.92
C ALA A 393 -2.39 10.85 -24.20
N ASP A 394 -1.64 9.77 -24.00
CA ASP A 394 -2.16 8.41 -24.20
C ASP A 394 -2.97 7.90 -22.99
N TYR A 395 -2.64 8.44 -21.80
CA TYR A 395 -3.38 8.19 -20.56
C TYR A 395 -3.36 9.42 -19.63
N ILE A 396 -4.51 9.75 -19.06
CA ILE A 396 -4.63 10.82 -18.05
C ILE A 396 -5.16 10.24 -16.75
N CYS A 397 -4.52 10.57 -15.63
CA CYS A 397 -5.05 10.28 -14.30
C CYS A 397 -4.99 11.54 -13.45
N ILE A 398 -6.14 12.06 -13.06
CA ILE A 398 -6.30 13.25 -12.22
C ILE A 398 -7.42 13.02 -11.21
N ASP A 399 -7.56 13.91 -10.23
CA ASP A 399 -8.67 13.84 -9.27
C ASP A 399 -9.94 14.55 -9.78
N ALA A 400 -11.05 14.28 -9.11
CA ALA A 400 -12.35 14.86 -9.47
C ALA A 400 -12.35 16.41 -9.39
N PRO A 401 -11.83 17.07 -8.34
CA PRO A 401 -11.64 18.52 -8.34
C PRO A 401 -10.86 19.08 -9.54
N GLU A 402 -9.74 18.45 -9.91
CA GLU A 402 -8.91 18.81 -11.06
C GLU A 402 -9.67 18.65 -12.38
N ALA A 403 -10.37 17.53 -12.54
CA ALA A 403 -11.23 17.28 -13.69
C ALA A 403 -12.31 18.35 -13.85
N ARG A 404 -12.93 18.76 -12.73
CA ARG A 404 -13.95 19.83 -12.70
C ARG A 404 -13.38 21.18 -13.08
N LEU A 405 -12.20 21.53 -12.55
CA LEU A 405 -11.52 22.79 -12.90
C LEU A 405 -11.18 22.82 -14.40
N ALA A 406 -10.59 21.74 -14.91
CA ALA A 406 -10.20 21.61 -16.32
C ALA A 406 -11.41 21.58 -17.29
N ALA A 407 -12.51 20.94 -16.89
CA ALA A 407 -13.76 20.97 -17.64
C ALA A 407 -14.49 22.32 -17.54
N THR A 408 -14.18 23.11 -16.50
CA THR A 408 -14.96 24.30 -16.11
C THR A 408 -16.40 23.91 -15.70
N ASP A 409 -16.53 22.81 -14.97
CA ASP A 409 -17.81 22.21 -14.56
C ASP A 409 -17.83 21.83 -13.08
N LYS A 410 -18.58 22.60 -12.30
CA LYS A 410 -18.66 22.43 -10.84
C LYS A 410 -19.68 21.39 -10.39
N PHE A 411 -20.72 21.09 -11.18
CA PHE A 411 -21.93 20.47 -10.64
C PHE A 411 -22.33 19.17 -11.30
N ASN A 412 -22.01 18.94 -12.57
CA ASN A 412 -22.44 17.72 -13.24
C ASN A 412 -21.74 16.49 -12.67
N GLU A 413 -22.32 15.32 -12.93
CA GLU A 413 -21.71 14.04 -12.60
C GLU A 413 -20.34 13.87 -13.26
N ILE A 414 -19.41 13.19 -12.59
CA ILE A 414 -18.03 13.02 -13.08
C ILE A 414 -18.00 12.35 -14.47
N ALA A 415 -18.93 11.44 -14.74
CA ALA A 415 -19.06 10.83 -16.07
C ALA A 415 -19.30 11.89 -17.18
N SER A 416 -20.17 12.87 -16.94
CA SER A 416 -20.41 13.98 -17.87
C SER A 416 -19.22 14.94 -17.94
N VAL A 417 -18.56 15.22 -16.81
CA VAL A 417 -17.32 16.02 -16.78
C VAL A 417 -16.26 15.42 -17.70
N ILE A 418 -16.15 14.08 -17.73
CA ILE A 418 -15.23 13.38 -18.62
C ILE A 418 -15.71 13.45 -20.08
N GLN A 419 -16.93 13.00 -20.36
CA GLN A 419 -17.43 12.83 -21.75
C GLN A 419 -17.66 14.17 -22.47
N ASP A 420 -18.28 15.13 -21.79
CA ASP A 420 -18.67 16.41 -22.38
C ASP A 420 -17.64 17.52 -22.16
N GLY A 421 -16.80 17.38 -21.13
CA GLY A 421 -15.77 18.34 -20.76
C GLY A 421 -14.39 17.96 -21.28
N LEU A 422 -13.73 16.99 -20.63
CA LEU A 422 -12.32 16.68 -20.86
C LEU A 422 -12.06 16.04 -22.22
N HIS A 423 -12.83 15.01 -22.59
CA HIS A 423 -12.62 14.25 -23.82
C HIS A 423 -12.78 15.11 -25.09
N ARG A 424 -13.53 16.21 -25.03
CA ARG A 424 -13.67 17.16 -26.15
C ARG A 424 -12.52 18.16 -26.24
N LYS A 425 -11.78 18.37 -25.15
CA LYS A 425 -10.70 19.37 -25.05
C LYS A 425 -9.32 18.76 -25.24
N ILE A 426 -9.16 17.47 -24.98
CA ILE A 426 -7.86 16.79 -24.94
C ILE A 426 -7.95 15.52 -25.78
N ASP A 427 -7.00 15.36 -26.70
CA ASP A 427 -6.85 14.12 -27.47
C ASP A 427 -6.25 13.04 -26.57
N CYS A 428 -7.13 12.25 -25.96
CA CYS A 428 -6.75 11.17 -25.07
C CYS A 428 -7.83 10.07 -25.06
N ASP A 429 -7.40 8.85 -25.36
CA ASP A 429 -8.27 7.68 -25.46
C ASP A 429 -8.65 7.07 -24.12
N ASN A 430 -7.80 7.23 -23.09
CA ASN A 430 -8.02 6.61 -21.79
C ASN A 430 -7.80 7.61 -20.67
N MET A 431 -8.79 7.76 -19.79
CA MET A 431 -8.69 8.63 -18.61
C MET A 431 -9.17 7.86 -17.39
N ILE A 432 -8.55 8.10 -16.24
CA ILE A 432 -9.13 7.69 -14.96
C ILE A 432 -9.23 8.91 -14.06
N ILE A 433 -10.46 9.23 -13.64
CA ILE A 433 -10.70 10.30 -12.67
C ILE A 433 -10.88 9.68 -11.28
N THR A 434 -9.93 9.92 -10.39
CA THR A 434 -10.03 9.45 -9.00
C THR A 434 -11.02 10.32 -8.22
N HIS A 435 -11.81 9.70 -7.34
CA HIS A 435 -12.89 10.37 -6.61
C HIS A 435 -12.89 9.99 -5.12
N GLY A 436 -11.70 9.87 -4.52
CA GLY A 436 -11.52 9.63 -3.10
C GLY A 436 -12.33 8.44 -2.58
N SER A 437 -13.15 8.67 -1.55
CA SER A 437 -14.01 7.66 -0.94
C SER A 437 -15.10 7.10 -1.87
N PHE A 438 -15.36 7.74 -3.01
CA PHE A 438 -16.31 7.27 -4.02
C PHE A 438 -15.69 6.32 -5.05
N GLY A 439 -14.39 6.09 -4.99
CA GLY A 439 -13.64 5.23 -5.90
C GLY A 439 -13.05 6.01 -7.07
N CYS A 440 -13.24 5.54 -8.29
CA CYS A 440 -12.78 6.23 -9.50
C CYS A 440 -13.70 5.97 -10.71
N TYR A 441 -13.51 6.78 -11.74
CA TYR A 441 -14.25 6.76 -12.99
C TYR A 441 -13.28 6.52 -14.15
N PRO A 442 -13.06 5.26 -14.54
CA PRO A 442 -12.37 4.96 -15.78
C PRO A 442 -13.20 5.35 -17.01
N PHE A 443 -12.51 5.85 -18.01
CA PHE A 443 -13.04 6.20 -19.32
C PHE A 443 -12.14 5.63 -20.41
N SER A 444 -12.76 5.03 -21.41
CA SER A 444 -12.12 4.74 -22.69
C SER A 444 -12.98 5.26 -23.82
N SER A 445 -12.37 5.83 -24.86
CA SER A 445 -13.07 6.22 -26.10
C SER A 445 -13.84 5.06 -26.74
N LYS A 446 -13.43 3.81 -26.46
CA LYS A 446 -14.06 2.58 -26.98
C LYS A 446 -15.24 2.09 -26.16
N THR A 447 -15.21 2.23 -24.83
CA THR A 447 -16.20 1.63 -23.91
C THR A 447 -17.00 2.65 -23.11
N GLY A 448 -16.69 3.94 -23.22
CA GLY A 448 -17.31 4.99 -22.43
C GLY A 448 -16.81 5.04 -20.99
N VAL A 449 -17.60 5.63 -20.11
CA VAL A 449 -17.29 5.79 -18.68
C VAL A 449 -17.88 4.63 -17.88
N ALA A 450 -17.07 4.04 -17.01
CA ALA A 450 -17.51 3.11 -15.98
C ALA A 450 -17.21 3.68 -14.58
N ARG A 451 -17.63 2.96 -13.54
CA ARG A 451 -17.40 3.34 -12.14
C ARG A 451 -16.83 2.15 -11.37
N VAL A 452 -15.71 2.38 -10.69
CA VAL A 452 -15.08 1.41 -9.78
C VAL A 452 -15.19 1.95 -8.35
N PRO A 453 -15.84 1.24 -7.42
CA PRO A 453 -15.98 1.69 -6.03
C PRO A 453 -14.64 1.69 -5.28
N ALA A 454 -14.54 2.47 -4.21
CA ALA A 454 -13.39 2.45 -3.30
C ALA A 454 -13.35 1.14 -2.50
N PHE A 455 -12.14 0.66 -2.17
CA PHE A 455 -11.94 -0.62 -1.49
C PHE A 455 -11.61 -0.49 0.01
N THR A 456 -11.43 0.72 0.51
CA THR A 456 -11.21 0.98 1.94
C THR A 456 -12.06 2.15 2.41
N LYS A 457 -12.52 2.09 3.66
CA LYS A 457 -13.18 3.19 4.36
C LYS A 457 -12.26 3.84 5.40
N THR A 458 -11.16 3.18 5.74
CA THR A 458 -10.18 3.69 6.70
C THR A 458 -9.08 4.43 5.95
N VAL A 459 -8.91 5.71 6.29
CA VAL A 459 -7.92 6.61 5.69
C VAL A 459 -7.05 7.15 6.81
N VAL A 460 -5.74 6.97 6.68
CA VAL A 460 -4.72 7.52 7.59
C VAL A 460 -4.16 8.81 6.99
N ASP A 461 -3.69 8.76 5.74
CA ASP A 461 -3.17 9.92 5.04
C ASP A 461 -3.40 9.78 3.53
N THR A 462 -4.02 10.78 2.89
CA THR A 462 -4.30 10.77 1.44
C THR A 462 -3.12 11.20 0.57
N VAL A 463 -2.04 11.73 1.17
CA VAL A 463 -0.87 12.24 0.43
C VAL A 463 -0.24 11.13 -0.42
N GLY A 464 -0.01 11.43 -1.70
CA GLY A 464 0.61 10.52 -2.66
C GLY A 464 -0.28 9.39 -3.16
N ALA A 465 -1.56 9.30 -2.76
CA ALA A 465 -2.46 8.27 -3.25
C ALA A 465 -2.72 8.38 -4.77
N GLY A 466 -2.87 9.60 -5.29
CA GLY A 466 -2.99 9.86 -6.72
C GLY A 466 -1.72 9.52 -7.49
N ASP A 467 -0.54 9.83 -6.94
CA ASP A 467 0.75 9.50 -7.56
C ASP A 467 0.97 7.99 -7.63
N ALA A 468 0.68 7.26 -6.54
CA ALA A 468 0.71 5.80 -6.53
C ALA A 468 -0.27 5.21 -7.56
N PHE A 469 -1.47 5.78 -7.65
CA PHE A 469 -2.48 5.36 -8.62
C PHE A 469 -1.97 5.53 -10.05
N LEU A 470 -1.57 6.75 -10.45
CA LEU A 470 -1.07 7.05 -11.79
C LEU A 470 0.11 6.15 -12.16
N THR A 471 1.13 6.09 -11.30
CA THR A 471 2.41 5.44 -11.63
C THR A 471 2.29 3.93 -11.77
N ILE A 472 1.39 3.30 -11.02
CA ILE A 472 1.10 1.87 -11.15
C ILE A 472 0.18 1.60 -12.34
N THR A 473 -0.77 2.48 -12.63
CA THR A 473 -1.75 2.26 -13.71
C THR A 473 -1.21 2.58 -15.10
N ALA A 474 -0.34 3.57 -15.25
CA ALA A 474 0.17 3.99 -16.55
C ALA A 474 0.84 2.87 -17.35
N PRO A 475 1.75 2.05 -16.78
CA PRO A 475 2.30 0.90 -17.51
C PRO A 475 1.26 -0.17 -17.87
N LEU A 476 0.22 -0.34 -17.04
CA LEU A 476 -0.84 -1.32 -17.31
C LEU A 476 -1.70 -0.88 -18.50
N VAL A 477 -1.99 0.42 -18.63
CA VAL A 477 -2.66 0.97 -19.82
C VAL A 477 -1.77 0.82 -21.06
N ALA A 478 -0.48 1.15 -20.94
CA ALA A 478 0.49 1.00 -22.03
C ALA A 478 0.63 -0.46 -22.50
N ALA A 479 0.48 -1.43 -21.60
CA ALA A 479 0.42 -2.85 -21.91
C ALA A 479 -0.89 -3.33 -22.58
N GLY A 480 -1.82 -2.42 -22.86
CA GLY A 480 -3.14 -2.72 -23.43
C GLY A 480 -4.14 -3.29 -22.43
N GLY A 481 -3.97 -3.00 -21.13
CA GLY A 481 -4.91 -3.39 -20.09
C GLY A 481 -6.31 -2.80 -20.31
N ASN A 482 -7.35 -3.58 -20.00
CA ASN A 482 -8.72 -3.07 -19.97
C ASN A 482 -8.83 -1.97 -18.89
N ILE A 483 -9.45 -0.83 -19.21
CA ILE A 483 -9.42 0.35 -18.34
C ILE A 483 -10.14 0.12 -16.99
N GLU A 484 -11.15 -0.76 -16.92
CA GLU A 484 -11.82 -1.10 -15.66
C GLU A 484 -10.95 -2.00 -14.79
N ASP A 485 -10.21 -2.94 -15.40
CA ASP A 485 -9.22 -3.77 -14.70
C ASP A 485 -8.05 -2.94 -14.17
N VAL A 486 -7.58 -1.99 -14.97
CA VAL A 486 -6.56 -1.01 -14.57
C VAL A 486 -7.07 -0.16 -13.41
N ALA A 487 -8.31 0.35 -13.50
CA ALA A 487 -8.93 1.13 -12.43
C ALA A 487 -9.14 0.32 -11.14
N PHE A 488 -9.45 -0.98 -11.24
CA PHE A 488 -9.47 -1.88 -10.09
C PHE A 488 -8.09 -1.93 -9.42
N ILE A 489 -7.03 -2.21 -10.18
CA ILE A 489 -5.67 -2.30 -9.64
C ILE A 489 -5.25 -0.95 -9.03
N GLY A 490 -5.59 0.17 -9.69
CA GLY A 490 -5.37 1.52 -9.18
C GLY A 490 -6.09 1.78 -7.85
N ASN A 491 -7.38 1.41 -7.72
CA ASN A 491 -8.12 1.56 -6.46
C ASN A 491 -7.53 0.69 -5.34
N ALA A 492 -7.02 -0.50 -5.66
CA ALA A 492 -6.30 -1.33 -4.70
C ALA A 492 -4.98 -0.66 -4.24
N ALA A 493 -4.20 -0.10 -5.17
CA ALA A 493 -2.99 0.65 -4.85
C ALA A 493 -3.29 1.89 -4.00
N GLY A 494 -4.31 2.66 -4.37
CA GLY A 494 -4.79 3.80 -3.60
C GLY A 494 -5.24 3.39 -2.19
N ALA A 495 -5.99 2.29 -2.06
CA ALA A 495 -6.45 1.78 -0.77
C ALA A 495 -5.29 1.36 0.16
N ILE A 496 -4.22 0.80 -0.39
CA ILE A 496 -2.98 0.52 0.37
C ILE A 496 -2.31 1.84 0.75
N LYS A 497 -2.16 2.78 -0.21
CA LYS A 497 -1.41 4.02 0.01
C LYS A 497 -2.04 4.91 1.07
N VAL A 498 -3.37 4.97 1.15
CA VAL A 498 -4.06 5.80 2.14
C VAL A 498 -3.87 5.31 3.59
N GLY A 499 -3.40 4.07 3.78
CA GLY A 499 -3.00 3.54 5.07
C GLY A 499 -1.56 3.91 5.49
N ILE A 500 -0.81 4.62 4.64
CA ILE A 500 0.61 4.97 4.85
C ILE A 500 0.72 6.48 5.04
N VAL A 501 1.26 6.90 6.19
CA VAL A 501 1.56 8.31 6.49
C VAL A 501 2.63 8.86 5.53
N GLY A 502 2.33 9.97 4.85
CA GLY A 502 3.25 10.64 3.94
C GLY A 502 3.90 9.70 2.93
N HIS A 503 5.22 9.77 2.80
CA HIS A 503 6.00 8.92 1.89
C HIS A 503 6.88 7.89 2.63
N ARG A 504 6.49 7.50 3.86
CA ARG A 504 7.24 6.52 4.67
C ARG A 504 7.49 5.19 3.95
N ASN A 505 6.52 4.73 3.18
CA ASN A 505 6.63 3.53 2.36
C ASN A 505 5.98 3.76 1.00
N SER A 506 6.56 3.17 -0.05
CA SER A 506 5.89 3.07 -1.35
C SER A 506 5.01 1.83 -1.42
N VAL A 507 3.91 1.91 -2.16
CA VAL A 507 3.14 0.72 -2.58
C VAL A 507 4.05 -0.18 -3.40
N GLU A 508 4.16 -1.45 -3.00
CA GLU A 508 4.98 -2.45 -3.66
C GLU A 508 4.13 -3.56 -4.33
N LYS A 509 4.70 -4.24 -5.33
CA LYS A 509 4.06 -5.33 -6.08
C LYS A 509 3.53 -6.43 -5.16
N ALA A 510 4.34 -6.97 -4.27
CA ALA A 510 3.94 -8.10 -3.42
C ALA A 510 2.76 -7.76 -2.48
N PRO A 511 2.75 -6.62 -1.74
CA PRO A 511 1.56 -6.17 -1.01
C PRO A 511 0.33 -5.99 -1.89
N LEU A 512 0.47 -5.41 -3.10
CA LEU A 512 -0.66 -5.21 -4.01
C LEU A 512 -1.26 -6.53 -4.51
N VAL A 513 -0.41 -7.50 -4.90
CA VAL A 513 -0.82 -8.84 -5.32
C VAL A 513 -1.62 -9.54 -4.21
N LYS A 514 -1.13 -9.48 -2.97
CA LYS A 514 -1.82 -10.05 -1.81
C LYS A 514 -3.16 -9.38 -1.57
N PHE A 515 -3.21 -8.06 -1.67
CA PHE A 515 -4.42 -7.28 -1.50
C PHE A 515 -5.49 -7.65 -2.54
N VAL A 516 -5.12 -7.65 -3.82
CA VAL A 516 -6.03 -8.01 -4.93
C VAL A 516 -6.52 -9.46 -4.77
N THR A 517 -5.62 -10.38 -4.45
CA THR A 517 -5.95 -11.78 -4.20
C THR A 517 -6.92 -11.93 -3.02
N ALA A 518 -6.67 -11.23 -1.92
CA ALA A 518 -7.55 -11.29 -0.74
C ALA A 518 -8.93 -10.69 -1.00
N LEU A 519 -9.01 -9.66 -1.84
CA LEU A 519 -10.27 -8.99 -2.19
C LEU A 519 -11.16 -9.86 -3.09
N LEU A 520 -10.54 -10.68 -3.94
CA LEU A 520 -11.24 -11.53 -4.92
C LEU A 520 -11.30 -13.02 -4.55
N LYS A 521 -10.66 -13.43 -3.46
CA LYS A 521 -10.95 -14.69 -2.75
C LYS A 521 -12.34 -14.68 -2.13
#